data_AF-A0AAQ4PBH6-F1
#
_entry.id   AF-A0AAQ4PBH6-F1
#
_cell.length_a   1.000
_cell.length_b   1.000
_cell.length_c   1.000
_cell.angle_alpha   90.00
_cell.angle_beta   90.00
_cell.angle_gamma   90.00
#
_symmetry.space_group_name_H-M   'P 1'
#
loop_
_entity.id
_entity.type
_entity.pdbx_description
1 polymer ?
#
loop_
_entity_poly.entity_id
_entity_poly.type
_entity_poly.pdbx_seq_one_letter_code
_entity_poly.pdbx_strand_id
1 'polypeptide(L)'
;MLAGGLQSPHCRLEILKLLGCQVTEKGCSFLASALKSNTASTLKLLDLSYNHPGVNGKAELNAIVEDPNMSLKTLCLDHDGAHRLKAGLKKYGDDLKLDESTASKRLVLSDGGRKAKTVQLVNEKVQRPESPVRFKRTQVFCEKGLNGLCYWEVECEGEVGIAVAYRAVGRRWDRSGGLGCNDKSWSLLCSRYTTRYKTRYTAIHGKTSKDVKPNNGKLSKAVKRNNKRTSEDVNPKENVQRCKKIGVFLDWEAGTLTYYRVKPEKELIHTFHHKFTELVFPCFWFKNGSVTLCEMNLCSVP
;
A
#
# COMPACT_ATOMS: atom_id res chain seq x y z
N MET A 1 -6.27 5.47 24.92
CA MET A 1 -7.55 4.77 24.67
C MET A 1 -7.41 3.35 24.09
N LEU A 2 -6.27 2.64 24.21
CA LEU A 2 -6.20 1.19 23.92
C LEU A 2 -6.09 0.37 25.22
N ALA A 3 -5.16 0.75 26.09
CA ALA A 3 -4.96 0.13 27.41
C ALA A 3 -6.27 0.06 28.24
N GLY A 4 -7.05 1.14 28.29
CA GLY A 4 -8.35 1.13 29.00
C GLY A 4 -9.36 0.13 28.42
N GLY A 5 -9.31 -0.16 27.11
CA GLY A 5 -10.14 -1.20 26.50
C GLY A 5 -9.70 -2.61 26.91
N LEU A 6 -8.39 -2.83 27.04
CA LEU A 6 -7.82 -4.11 27.51
C LEU A 6 -8.05 -4.34 29.01
N GLN A 7 -8.14 -3.28 29.81
CA GLN A 7 -8.46 -3.34 31.25
C GLN A 7 -9.92 -3.73 31.51
N SER A 8 -10.80 -3.53 30.53
CA SER A 8 -12.22 -3.81 30.72
C SER A 8 -12.45 -5.31 30.92
N PRO A 9 -13.19 -5.73 31.96
CA PRO A 9 -13.56 -7.14 32.14
C PRO A 9 -14.45 -7.66 31.01
N HIS A 10 -14.98 -6.77 30.17
CA HIS A 10 -15.76 -7.11 28.99
C HIS A 10 -14.93 -7.15 27.70
N CYS A 11 -13.60 -7.02 27.79
CA CYS A 11 -12.73 -7.13 26.63
C CYS A 11 -12.72 -8.57 26.11
N ARG A 12 -13.30 -8.76 24.92
CA ARG A 12 -13.38 -10.07 24.23
C ARG A 12 -12.38 -10.19 23.08
N LEU A 13 -11.35 -9.34 23.07
CA LEU A 13 -10.36 -9.33 22.01
C LEU A 13 -9.47 -10.55 22.16
N GLU A 14 -9.39 -11.41 21.14
CA GLU A 14 -8.50 -12.57 21.15
C GLU A 14 -7.14 -12.29 20.48
N ILE A 15 -7.11 -11.38 19.52
CA ILE A 15 -5.94 -11.06 18.72
C ILE A 15 -5.76 -9.54 18.67
N LEU A 16 -4.61 -9.05 19.11
CA LEU A 16 -4.23 -7.65 19.02
C LEU A 16 -2.93 -7.52 18.24
N LYS A 17 -3.02 -6.92 17.05
CA LYS A 17 -1.89 -6.67 16.16
C LYS A 17 -1.60 -5.16 16.13
N LEU A 18 -0.52 -4.74 16.77
CA LEU A 18 -0.06 -3.35 16.80
C LEU A 18 1.28 -3.20 16.06
N LEU A 19 1.43 -3.93 14.97
CA LEU A 19 2.69 -3.94 14.22
C LEU A 19 3.09 -2.50 13.90
N GLY A 20 4.29 -2.17 14.37
CA GLY A 20 4.90 -0.87 14.21
C GLY A 20 4.00 0.33 14.51
N CYS A 21 3.11 0.22 15.49
CA CYS A 21 2.32 1.35 15.98
C CYS A 21 3.16 2.40 16.72
N GLN A 22 4.50 2.31 16.68
CA GLN A 22 5.43 3.13 17.45
C GLN A 22 5.21 2.98 18.96
N VAL A 23 4.86 1.76 19.40
CA VAL A 23 4.73 1.45 20.82
C VAL A 23 6.13 1.49 21.42
N THR A 24 6.35 2.42 22.34
CA THR A 24 7.62 2.56 23.07
C THR A 24 7.66 1.61 24.27
N GLU A 25 8.80 1.55 24.96
CA GLU A 25 8.94 0.79 26.21
C GLU A 25 7.86 1.18 27.22
N LYS A 26 7.65 2.48 27.42
CA LYS A 26 6.56 3.00 28.27
C LYS A 26 5.17 2.53 27.80
N GLY A 27 4.95 2.50 26.48
CA GLY A 27 3.71 1.98 25.91
C GLY A 27 3.52 0.48 26.20
N CYS A 28 4.59 -0.31 26.14
CA CYS A 28 4.59 -1.73 26.47
C CYS A 28 4.33 -1.96 27.96
N SER A 29 4.92 -1.17 28.85
CA SER A 29 4.61 -1.26 30.28
C SER A 29 3.14 -0.93 30.59
N PHE A 30 2.55 0.04 29.87
CA PHE A 30 1.11 0.31 29.99
C PHE A 30 0.24 -0.84 29.46
N LEU A 31 0.62 -1.47 28.35
CA LEU A 31 -0.07 -2.66 27.83
C LEU A 31 0.04 -3.82 28.82
N ALA A 32 1.23 -4.07 29.36
CA ALA A 32 1.48 -5.11 30.34
C ALA A 32 0.64 -4.90 31.61
N SER A 33 0.62 -3.67 32.13
CA SER A 33 -0.19 -3.30 33.29
C SER A 33 -1.69 -3.50 33.03
N ALA A 34 -2.17 -3.13 31.83
CA ALA A 34 -3.56 -3.32 31.45
C ALA A 34 -3.97 -4.80 31.41
N LEU A 35 -3.14 -5.65 30.82
CA LEU A 35 -3.36 -7.09 30.76
C LEU A 35 -3.28 -7.73 32.15
N LYS A 36 -2.31 -7.34 32.98
CA LYS A 36 -2.18 -7.81 34.37
C LYS A 36 -3.41 -7.49 35.22
N SER A 37 -4.00 -6.32 35.02
CA SER A 37 -5.21 -5.92 35.75
C SER A 37 -6.50 -6.61 35.29
N ASN A 38 -6.46 -7.31 34.15
CA ASN A 38 -7.62 -8.01 33.59
C ASN A 38 -7.34 -9.50 33.41
N THR A 39 -7.44 -10.26 34.50
CA THR A 39 -7.29 -11.73 34.48
C THR A 39 -8.38 -12.44 33.67
N ALA A 40 -9.51 -11.77 33.42
CA ALA A 40 -10.59 -12.28 32.56
C ALA A 40 -10.37 -12.00 31.05
N SER A 41 -9.23 -11.41 30.68
CA SER A 41 -8.88 -11.15 29.30
C SER A 41 -8.94 -12.43 28.46
N THR A 42 -9.48 -12.34 27.25
CA THR A 42 -9.47 -13.44 26.28
C THR A 42 -8.32 -13.33 25.27
N LEU A 43 -7.39 -12.38 25.46
CA LEU A 43 -6.34 -12.09 24.49
C LEU A 43 -5.32 -13.22 24.43
N LYS A 44 -5.29 -13.94 23.30
CA LYS A 44 -4.39 -15.08 23.05
C LYS A 44 -3.12 -14.67 22.32
N LEU A 45 -3.21 -13.67 21.44
CA LEU A 45 -2.08 -13.20 20.63
C LEU A 45 -1.91 -11.68 20.72
N LEU A 46 -0.71 -11.24 21.06
CA LEU A 46 -0.27 -9.86 21.00
C LEU A 46 0.93 -9.75 20.06
N ASP A 47 0.75 -9.05 18.94
CA ASP A 47 1.83 -8.79 17.99
C ASP A 47 2.28 -7.33 18.11
N LEU A 48 3.50 -7.15 18.63
CA LEU A 48 4.19 -5.87 18.72
C LEU A 48 5.42 -5.83 17.80
N SER A 49 5.49 -6.67 16.77
CA SER A 49 6.61 -6.65 15.82
C SER A 49 6.80 -5.24 15.23
N TYR A 50 8.04 -4.86 14.95
CA TYR A 50 8.44 -3.53 14.46
C TYR A 50 8.14 -2.35 15.41
N ASN A 51 7.98 -2.59 16.72
CA ASN A 51 7.90 -1.54 17.74
C ASN A 51 9.21 -1.38 18.50
N HIS A 52 9.21 -0.63 19.60
CA HIS A 52 10.37 -0.49 20.48
C HIS A 52 9.99 -0.77 21.94
N PRO A 53 9.74 -2.05 22.30
CA PRO A 53 9.35 -2.45 23.64
C PRO A 53 10.41 -2.22 24.73
N GLY A 54 11.67 -1.93 24.36
CA GLY A 54 12.76 -1.74 25.32
C GLY A 54 13.05 -2.99 26.14
N VAL A 55 14.00 -2.93 27.08
CA VAL A 55 14.35 -4.10 27.89
C VAL A 55 13.23 -4.40 28.90
N ASN A 56 12.68 -3.37 29.54
CA ASN A 56 11.69 -3.54 30.60
C ASN A 56 10.33 -3.94 30.04
N GLY A 57 9.87 -3.27 28.97
CA GLY A 57 8.59 -3.61 28.35
C GLY A 57 8.57 -5.04 27.81
N LYS A 58 9.70 -5.55 27.29
CA LYS A 58 9.83 -6.98 26.91
C LYS A 58 9.71 -7.90 28.11
N ALA A 59 10.45 -7.63 29.18
CA ALA A 59 10.41 -8.44 30.39
C ALA A 59 9.00 -8.47 31.00
N GLU A 60 8.33 -7.32 31.07
CA GLU A 60 6.97 -7.22 31.61
C GLU A 60 5.93 -7.98 30.79
N LEU A 61 6.04 -7.96 29.46
CA LEU A 61 5.14 -8.68 28.56
C LEU A 61 5.41 -10.19 28.53
N ASN A 62 6.69 -10.61 28.56
CA ASN A 62 7.05 -12.03 28.66
C ASN A 62 6.53 -12.66 29.95
N ALA A 63 6.63 -11.94 31.08
CA ALA A 63 6.09 -12.41 32.36
C ALA A 63 4.57 -12.69 32.31
N ILE A 64 3.82 -12.01 31.43
CA ILE A 64 2.38 -12.27 31.24
C ILE A 64 2.15 -13.54 30.43
N VAL A 65 3.01 -13.83 29.45
CA VAL A 65 2.94 -15.07 28.66
C VAL A 65 3.29 -16.29 29.52
N GLU A 66 4.22 -16.13 30.46
CA GLU A 66 4.66 -17.16 31.39
C GLU A 66 3.66 -17.44 32.54
N ASP A 67 2.76 -16.49 32.85
CA ASP A 67 1.75 -16.67 33.90
C ASP A 67 0.65 -17.66 33.44
N PRO A 68 0.48 -18.81 34.13
CA PRO A 68 -0.51 -19.81 33.75
C PRO A 68 -1.96 -19.31 33.87
N ASN A 69 -2.21 -18.28 34.69
CA ASN A 69 -3.54 -17.69 34.86
C ASN A 69 -3.92 -16.74 33.73
N MET A 70 -2.96 -16.38 32.87
CA MET A 70 -3.17 -15.48 31.75
C MET A 70 -3.50 -16.25 30.47
N SER A 71 -4.39 -15.66 29.66
CA SER A 71 -4.81 -16.22 28.38
C SER A 71 -3.83 -15.97 27.22
N LEU A 72 -2.89 -15.03 27.39
CA LEU A 72 -1.92 -14.66 26.36
C LEU A 72 -0.91 -15.79 26.18
N LYS A 73 -0.90 -16.41 24.99
CA LYS A 73 -0.01 -17.53 24.65
C LYS A 73 1.02 -17.19 23.58
N THR A 74 0.76 -16.15 22.78
CA THR A 74 1.65 -15.76 21.70
C THR A 74 1.98 -14.27 21.81
N LEU A 75 3.26 -13.97 21.95
CA LEU A 75 3.79 -12.61 21.93
C LEU A 75 4.83 -12.51 20.82
N CYS A 76 4.59 -11.65 19.84
CA CYS A 76 5.56 -11.37 18.77
C CYS A 76 6.24 -10.04 19.03
N LEU A 77 7.58 -10.06 19.12
CA LEU A 77 8.43 -8.89 19.37
C LEU A 77 9.48 -8.71 18.27
N ASP A 78 9.27 -9.31 17.09
CA ASP A 78 10.27 -9.31 16.03
C ASP A 78 10.62 -7.88 15.63
N HIS A 79 11.91 -7.61 15.41
CA HIS A 79 12.40 -6.31 14.97
C HIS A 79 12.10 -5.15 15.96
N ASP A 80 12.48 -5.29 17.23
CA ASP A 80 12.17 -4.42 18.37
C ASP A 80 13.07 -3.15 18.56
N GLY A 81 13.80 -2.74 17.52
CA GLY A 81 14.83 -1.69 17.59
C GLY A 81 14.31 -0.24 17.54
N ALA A 82 14.95 0.67 18.28
CA ALA A 82 14.58 2.10 18.37
C ALA A 82 14.52 2.82 17.01
N HIS A 83 15.39 2.45 16.06
CA HIS A 83 15.46 3.05 14.72
C HIS A 83 14.26 2.71 13.82
N ARG A 84 13.33 1.87 14.28
CA ARG A 84 12.12 1.44 13.54
C ARG A 84 10.88 2.27 13.88
N LEU A 85 10.98 3.21 14.82
CA LEU A 85 9.93 4.20 15.17
C LEU A 85 9.76 5.29 14.08
N LYS A 86 9.72 4.91 12.80
CA LYS A 86 9.35 5.85 11.73
C LYS A 86 7.84 6.00 11.72
N ALA A 87 7.35 7.24 11.81
CA ALA A 87 5.92 7.47 11.76
C ALA A 87 5.30 7.09 10.40
N GLY A 88 4.15 6.42 10.45
CA GLY A 88 3.33 6.09 9.28
C GLY A 88 3.76 4.84 8.50
N LEU A 89 3.20 4.68 7.30
CA LEU A 89 3.37 3.47 6.47
C LEU A 89 4.77 3.32 5.86
N LYS A 90 5.56 4.40 5.79
CA LYS A 90 6.89 4.38 5.16
C LYS A 90 7.90 3.46 5.82
N LYS A 91 7.65 3.04 7.06
CA LYS A 91 8.47 2.04 7.77
C LYS A 91 8.33 0.63 7.22
N TYR A 92 7.22 0.34 6.54
CA TYR A 92 7.02 -0.89 5.77
C TYR A 92 7.51 -0.70 4.33
N GLY A 93 8.32 0.33 4.10
CA GLY A 93 8.78 0.70 2.78
C GLY A 93 9.55 -0.42 2.11
N ASP A 94 9.10 -0.84 0.94
CA ASP A 94 9.87 -1.69 0.04
C ASP A 94 10.49 -0.86 -1.06
N ASP A 95 11.80 -1.03 -1.25
CA ASP A 95 12.48 -0.52 -2.44
C ASP A 95 12.24 -1.50 -3.59
N LEU A 96 11.47 -1.06 -4.58
CA LEU A 96 10.97 -1.89 -5.67
C LEU A 96 11.64 -1.49 -6.98
N LYS A 97 11.87 -2.50 -7.81
CA LYS A 97 12.40 -2.35 -9.16
C LYS A 97 11.57 -3.16 -10.16
N LEU A 98 11.36 -2.60 -11.34
CA LEU A 98 10.63 -3.24 -12.44
C LEU A 98 11.48 -4.33 -13.10
N ASP A 99 10.89 -5.50 -13.27
CA ASP A 99 11.48 -6.67 -13.90
C ASP A 99 11.40 -6.56 -15.43
N GLU A 100 12.52 -6.16 -16.05
CA GLU A 100 12.63 -5.99 -17.49
C GLU A 100 12.36 -7.29 -18.28
N SER A 101 12.62 -8.46 -17.68
CA SER A 101 12.33 -9.75 -18.33
C SER A 101 10.84 -9.95 -18.57
N THR A 102 9.99 -9.34 -17.72
CA THR A 102 8.52 -9.41 -17.83
C THR A 102 7.93 -8.29 -18.69
N ALA A 103 8.65 -7.18 -18.84
CA ALA A 103 8.13 -5.97 -19.47
C ALA A 103 7.77 -6.18 -20.95
N SER A 104 6.57 -5.76 -21.35
CA SER A 104 6.15 -5.83 -22.76
C SER A 104 7.04 -4.99 -23.66
N LYS A 105 7.10 -5.32 -24.96
CA LYS A 105 7.85 -4.57 -25.99
C LYS A 105 7.39 -3.11 -26.18
N ARG A 106 6.20 -2.74 -25.68
CA ARG A 106 5.66 -1.37 -25.72
C ARG A 106 6.07 -0.49 -24.53
N LEU A 107 6.88 -1.02 -23.61
CA LEU A 107 7.34 -0.31 -22.43
C LEU A 107 8.83 -0.03 -22.52
N VAL A 108 9.18 1.25 -22.35
CA VAL A 108 10.56 1.68 -22.09
C VAL A 108 10.73 1.80 -20.59
N LEU A 109 11.70 1.06 -20.06
CA LEU A 109 12.13 1.17 -18.66
C LEU A 109 13.31 2.14 -18.60
N SER A 110 13.39 2.93 -17.54
CA SER A 110 14.46 3.91 -17.32
C SER A 110 14.69 4.10 -15.82
N ASP A 111 15.65 4.95 -15.45
CA ASP A 111 15.97 5.28 -14.05
C ASP A 111 16.26 4.02 -13.21
N GLY A 112 17.19 3.19 -13.68
CA GLY A 112 17.59 1.96 -12.99
C GLY A 112 16.47 0.92 -12.84
N GLY A 113 15.39 1.01 -13.65
CA GLY A 113 14.23 0.13 -13.54
C GLY A 113 13.14 0.66 -12.60
N ARG A 114 13.21 1.91 -12.14
CA ARG A 114 12.15 2.51 -11.31
C ARG A 114 11.05 3.17 -12.13
N LYS A 115 11.32 3.52 -13.38
CA LYS A 115 10.35 4.20 -14.25
C LYS A 115 9.99 3.34 -15.46
N ALA A 116 8.72 3.31 -15.81
CA ALA A 116 8.24 2.75 -17.08
C ALA A 116 7.26 3.69 -17.76
N LYS A 117 7.36 3.79 -19.08
CA LYS A 117 6.43 4.56 -19.92
C LYS A 117 6.04 3.82 -21.18
N THR A 118 4.84 4.11 -21.68
CA THR A 118 4.39 3.62 -22.99
C THR A 118 5.05 4.41 -24.11
N VAL A 119 5.45 3.72 -25.19
CA VAL A 119 5.84 4.35 -26.47
C VAL A 119 4.68 4.28 -27.46
N GLN A 120 4.54 5.33 -28.27
CA GLN A 120 3.46 5.43 -29.25
C GLN A 120 3.90 4.91 -30.62
N LEU A 121 5.13 5.23 -31.02
CA LEU A 121 5.65 4.87 -32.34
C LEU A 121 6.24 3.45 -32.34
N VAL A 122 6.13 2.77 -33.48
CA VAL A 122 6.59 1.39 -33.62
C VAL A 122 8.11 1.30 -33.57
N ASN A 123 8.81 2.29 -34.12
CA ASN A 123 10.27 2.40 -34.10
C ASN A 123 10.86 2.69 -32.71
N GLU A 124 10.06 3.22 -31.78
CA GLU A 124 10.46 3.44 -30.38
C GLU A 124 10.31 2.17 -29.52
N LYS A 125 9.75 1.08 -30.07
CA LYS A 125 9.61 -0.17 -29.32
C LYS A 125 10.99 -0.73 -29.00
N VAL A 126 11.17 -1.07 -27.72
CA VAL A 126 12.39 -1.73 -27.27
C VAL A 126 12.46 -3.10 -27.91
N GLN A 127 13.56 -3.36 -28.63
CA GLN A 127 13.86 -4.69 -29.14
C GLN A 127 14.16 -5.59 -27.93
N ARG A 128 13.28 -6.56 -27.70
CA ARG A 128 13.42 -7.55 -26.64
C ARG A 128 13.22 -8.94 -27.20
N PRO A 129 14.03 -9.94 -26.79
CA PRO A 129 13.80 -11.31 -27.20
C PRO A 129 12.45 -11.81 -26.68
N GLU A 130 11.86 -12.74 -27.43
CA GLU A 130 10.69 -13.48 -26.97
C GLU A 130 11.05 -14.25 -25.70
N SER A 131 10.11 -14.29 -24.75
CA SER A 131 10.30 -14.96 -23.47
C SER A 131 8.94 -15.40 -22.91
N PRO A 132 8.83 -16.62 -22.36
CA PRO A 132 7.57 -17.12 -21.82
C PRO A 132 7.07 -16.32 -20.62
N VAL A 133 7.96 -15.61 -19.91
CA VAL A 133 7.60 -14.77 -18.75
C VAL A 133 7.21 -13.34 -19.15
N ARG A 134 7.43 -12.95 -20.41
CA ARG A 134 7.17 -11.59 -20.91
C ARG A 134 5.69 -11.38 -21.18
N PHE A 135 5.14 -10.28 -20.68
CA PHE A 135 3.77 -9.89 -21.02
C PHE A 135 3.64 -9.52 -22.49
N LYS A 136 2.66 -10.11 -23.16
CA LYS A 136 2.23 -9.65 -24.49
C LYS A 136 1.48 -8.32 -24.40
N ARG A 137 0.61 -8.17 -23.39
CA ARG A 137 -0.08 -6.91 -23.06
C ARG A 137 0.92 -5.86 -22.52
N THR A 138 0.57 -4.58 -22.60
CA THR A 138 1.38 -3.46 -22.08
C THR A 138 1.43 -3.47 -20.55
N GLN A 139 2.25 -4.38 -19.99
CA GLN A 139 2.33 -4.70 -18.57
C GLN A 139 3.77 -5.02 -18.16
N VAL A 140 4.04 -4.94 -16.86
CA VAL A 140 5.34 -5.26 -16.25
C VAL A 140 5.14 -5.63 -14.77
N PHE A 141 5.95 -6.56 -14.27
CA PHE A 141 6.06 -6.89 -12.84
C PHE A 141 7.22 -6.14 -12.19
N CYS A 142 7.18 -6.00 -10.87
CA CYS A 142 8.38 -5.80 -10.09
C CYS A 142 9.15 -7.12 -9.90
N GLU A 143 10.45 -7.03 -9.65
CA GLU A 143 11.34 -8.18 -9.46
C GLU A 143 11.01 -8.93 -8.16
N LYS A 144 10.79 -8.17 -7.08
CA LYS A 144 10.54 -8.69 -5.73
C LYS A 144 9.09 -9.13 -5.54
N GLY A 145 8.89 -10.37 -5.07
CA GLY A 145 7.63 -10.85 -4.51
C GLY A 145 7.50 -10.43 -3.05
N LEU A 146 6.29 -10.05 -2.63
CA LEU A 146 6.01 -9.49 -1.31
C LEU A 146 5.10 -10.41 -0.48
N ASN A 147 5.36 -10.40 0.83
CA ASN A 147 4.56 -10.98 1.91
C ASN A 147 4.72 -10.13 3.18
N GLY A 148 3.96 -10.43 4.23
CA GLY A 148 3.93 -9.62 5.46
C GLY A 148 3.33 -8.23 5.24
N LEU A 149 3.88 -7.23 5.95
CA LEU A 149 3.48 -5.83 5.86
C LEU A 149 4.41 -5.07 4.91
N CYS A 150 3.88 -4.62 3.78
CA CYS A 150 4.63 -3.92 2.75
C CYS A 150 3.95 -2.61 2.36
N TYR A 151 4.74 -1.59 2.06
CA TYR A 151 4.28 -0.29 1.59
C TYR A 151 5.18 0.25 0.48
N TRP A 152 4.60 0.77 -0.58
CA TRP A 152 5.34 1.49 -1.62
C TRP A 152 4.52 2.64 -2.17
N GLU A 153 5.20 3.63 -2.75
CA GLU A 153 4.58 4.79 -3.38
C GLU A 153 4.89 4.79 -4.87
N VAL A 154 3.89 5.16 -5.68
CA VAL A 154 3.99 5.20 -7.14
C VAL A 154 3.48 6.55 -7.61
N GLU A 155 4.30 7.25 -8.36
CA GLU A 155 3.87 8.40 -9.15
C GLU A 155 3.38 7.93 -10.51
N CYS A 156 2.19 8.37 -10.92
CA CYS A 156 1.63 7.98 -12.19
C CYS A 156 1.09 9.15 -13.01
N GLU A 157 1.21 8.98 -14.32
CA GLU A 157 0.66 9.87 -15.33
C GLU A 157 -0.10 9.07 -16.39
N GLY A 158 -1.19 9.65 -16.89
CA GLY A 158 -2.02 9.02 -17.93
C GLY A 158 -3.05 8.04 -17.37
N GLU A 159 -3.35 7.01 -18.15
CA GLU A 159 -4.23 5.89 -17.79
C GLU A 159 -3.39 4.63 -17.52
N VAL A 160 -3.20 4.36 -16.23
CA VAL A 160 -2.38 3.24 -15.73
C VAL A 160 -3.13 2.48 -14.65
N GLY A 161 -2.85 1.18 -14.54
CA GLY A 161 -3.28 0.36 -13.42
C GLY A 161 -2.12 -0.01 -12.51
N ILE A 162 -2.36 0.14 -11.20
CA ILE A 162 -1.44 -0.26 -10.14
C ILE A 162 -2.01 -1.53 -9.52
N ALA A 163 -1.30 -2.64 -9.63
CA ALA A 163 -1.80 -3.96 -9.27
C ALA A 163 -0.83 -4.72 -8.37
N VAL A 164 -1.35 -5.76 -7.73
CA VAL A 164 -0.56 -6.90 -7.27
C VAL A 164 -1.09 -8.17 -7.93
N ALA A 165 -0.20 -9.12 -8.15
CA ALA A 165 -0.54 -10.36 -8.85
C ALA A 165 0.31 -11.52 -8.35
N TYR A 166 -0.25 -12.71 -8.38
CA TYR A 166 0.54 -13.92 -8.27
C TYR A 166 1.44 -14.11 -9.49
N ARG A 167 2.58 -14.78 -9.31
CA ARG A 167 3.53 -15.05 -10.41
C ARG A 167 2.84 -15.78 -11.57
N ALA A 168 1.89 -16.67 -11.24
CA ALA A 168 1.14 -17.54 -12.13
C ALA A 168 0.05 -16.85 -13.00
N VAL A 169 -0.11 -15.52 -12.95
CA VAL A 169 -0.96 -14.79 -13.91
C VAL A 169 -0.51 -15.11 -15.35
N GLY A 170 -1.43 -15.16 -16.31
CA GLY A 170 -1.09 -15.42 -17.71
C GLY A 170 -0.20 -14.33 -18.31
N ARG A 171 0.42 -14.62 -19.45
CA ARG A 171 1.22 -13.64 -20.23
C ARG A 171 0.62 -13.31 -21.60
N ARG A 172 -0.56 -13.88 -21.91
CA ARG A 172 -1.25 -13.76 -23.20
C ARG A 172 -2.09 -12.48 -23.32
N TRP A 173 -2.67 -12.27 -24.50
CA TRP A 173 -3.56 -11.13 -24.80
C TRP A 173 -4.97 -11.28 -24.22
N ASP A 174 -5.39 -12.50 -23.90
CA ASP A 174 -6.70 -12.80 -23.34
C ASP A 174 -6.87 -12.29 -21.87
N ARG A 175 -8.03 -12.57 -21.28
CA ARG A 175 -8.34 -12.18 -19.89
C ARG A 175 -7.40 -12.81 -18.87
N SER A 176 -6.86 -14.01 -19.14
CA SER A 176 -5.93 -14.69 -18.22
C SER A 176 -4.63 -13.92 -18.02
N GLY A 177 -4.22 -13.14 -19.04
CA GLY A 177 -3.02 -12.30 -18.97
C GLY A 177 -3.25 -10.85 -18.58
N GLY A 178 -4.51 -10.38 -18.49
CA GLY A 178 -4.83 -9.01 -18.11
C GLY A 178 -4.81 -8.80 -16.59
N LEU A 179 -4.00 -7.87 -16.09
CA LEU A 179 -3.95 -7.56 -14.65
C LEU A 179 -5.28 -6.96 -14.16
N GLY A 180 -5.87 -7.60 -13.14
CA GLY A 180 -7.21 -7.31 -12.61
C GLY A 180 -8.33 -8.11 -13.30
N CYS A 181 -8.08 -8.74 -14.46
CA CYS A 181 -9.12 -9.43 -15.25
C CYS A 181 -9.21 -10.95 -14.99
N ASN A 182 -8.58 -11.41 -13.90
CA ASN A 182 -8.50 -12.80 -13.47
C ASN A 182 -8.54 -12.88 -11.93
N ASP A 183 -8.62 -14.09 -11.41
CA ASP A 183 -8.66 -14.44 -9.99
C ASP A 183 -7.28 -14.35 -9.29
N LYS A 184 -6.21 -14.10 -10.04
CA LYS A 184 -4.82 -14.07 -9.56
C LYS A 184 -4.23 -12.65 -9.48
N SER A 185 -5.05 -11.62 -9.68
CA SER A 185 -4.59 -10.22 -9.66
C SER A 185 -5.67 -9.24 -9.21
N TRP A 186 -5.22 -8.18 -8.53
CA TRP A 186 -6.05 -7.10 -7.98
C TRP A 186 -5.48 -5.78 -8.45
N SER A 187 -6.29 -4.94 -9.09
CA SER A 187 -5.82 -3.74 -9.77
C SER A 187 -6.65 -2.51 -9.45
N LEU A 188 -5.97 -1.40 -9.19
CA LEU A 188 -6.55 -0.07 -9.17
C LEU A 188 -6.20 0.67 -10.46
N LEU A 189 -7.20 0.89 -11.32
CA LEU A 189 -7.07 1.73 -12.50
C LEU A 189 -7.18 3.21 -12.13
N CYS A 190 -6.17 3.98 -12.48
CA CYS A 190 -6.11 5.43 -12.37
C CYS A 190 -6.33 6.07 -13.75
N SER A 191 -7.51 6.66 -14.00
CA SER A 191 -7.82 7.33 -15.29
C SER A 191 -8.04 8.84 -15.13
N ARG A 192 -7.85 9.62 -16.20
CA ARG A 192 -8.17 11.07 -16.24
C ARG A 192 -9.59 11.28 -16.78
N TYR A 193 -10.37 12.11 -16.10
CA TYR A 193 -11.67 12.57 -16.58
C TYR A 193 -11.49 13.84 -17.42
N THR A 194 -11.95 13.79 -18.68
CA THR A 194 -11.67 14.81 -19.71
C THR A 194 -12.32 16.17 -19.45
N THR A 195 -13.38 16.26 -18.64
CA THR A 195 -14.14 17.52 -18.54
C THR A 195 -13.82 18.39 -17.32
N ARG A 196 -13.05 17.91 -16.33
CA ARG A 196 -12.73 18.67 -15.08
C ARG A 196 -11.38 18.36 -14.42
N TYR A 197 -10.45 17.70 -15.11
CA TYR A 197 -9.14 17.27 -14.54
C TYR A 197 -9.23 16.37 -13.28
N LYS A 198 -10.40 15.78 -13.02
CA LYS A 198 -10.58 14.85 -11.89
C LYS A 198 -10.04 13.47 -12.24
N THR A 199 -9.45 12.80 -11.25
CA THR A 199 -9.03 11.39 -11.38
C THR A 199 -10.18 10.49 -10.99
N ARG A 200 -10.48 9.49 -11.83
CA ARG A 200 -11.36 8.37 -11.49
C ARG A 200 -10.50 7.18 -11.10
N TYR A 201 -10.93 6.47 -10.07
CA TYR A 201 -10.34 5.19 -9.69
C TYR A 201 -11.35 4.08 -9.91
N THR A 202 -10.90 2.98 -10.49
CA THR A 202 -11.71 1.78 -10.67
C THR A 202 -10.97 0.61 -10.06
N ALA A 203 -11.59 -0.08 -9.10
CA ALA A 203 -11.07 -1.30 -8.51
C ALA A 203 -11.51 -2.50 -9.35
N ILE A 204 -10.56 -3.29 -9.82
CA ILE A 204 -10.77 -4.37 -10.79
C ILE A 204 -10.17 -5.68 -10.23
N HIS A 205 -10.98 -6.73 -10.18
CA HIS A 205 -10.56 -8.08 -9.81
C HIS A 205 -11.49 -9.13 -10.44
N GLY A 206 -10.93 -10.11 -11.15
CA GLY A 206 -11.68 -11.14 -11.86
C GLY A 206 -12.69 -10.56 -12.86
N LYS A 207 -13.98 -10.78 -12.59
CA LYS A 207 -15.10 -10.24 -13.38
C LYS A 207 -15.67 -8.93 -12.79
N THR A 208 -15.17 -8.52 -11.63
CA THR A 208 -15.68 -7.38 -10.87
C THR A 208 -14.92 -6.11 -11.23
N SER A 209 -15.66 -5.04 -11.53
CA SER A 209 -15.13 -3.70 -11.74
C SER A 209 -16.00 -2.72 -10.98
N LYS A 210 -15.42 -2.02 -10.00
CA LYS A 210 -16.13 -1.08 -9.12
C LYS A 210 -15.54 0.31 -9.26
N ASP A 211 -16.39 1.26 -9.65
CA ASP A 211 -16.04 2.67 -9.57
C ASP A 211 -15.90 3.12 -8.13
N VAL A 212 -14.74 3.66 -7.80
CA VAL A 212 -14.48 4.27 -6.50
C VAL A 212 -14.96 5.71 -6.58
N LYS A 213 -16.10 5.99 -5.94
CA LYS A 213 -16.59 7.35 -5.80
C LYS A 213 -15.62 8.13 -4.89
N PRO A 214 -15.20 9.35 -5.25
CA PRO A 214 -14.44 10.18 -4.35
C PRO A 214 -15.28 10.41 -3.08
N ASN A 215 -14.65 10.31 -1.90
CA ASN A 215 -15.29 10.71 -0.66
C ASN A 215 -15.57 12.22 -0.76
N ASN A 216 -16.81 12.58 -1.08
CA ASN A 216 -17.28 13.95 -0.93
C ASN A 216 -17.37 14.22 0.57
N GLY A 217 -16.25 14.59 1.19
CA GLY A 217 -16.26 15.27 2.48
C GLY A 217 -17.21 16.45 2.36
N LYS A 218 -18.18 16.53 3.29
CA LYS A 218 -19.12 17.64 3.42
C LYS A 218 -18.32 18.94 3.34
N LEU A 219 -18.45 19.69 2.25
CA LEU A 219 -17.92 21.04 2.17
C LEU A 219 -18.80 21.89 3.09
N SER A 220 -18.24 22.28 4.22
CA SER A 220 -18.83 23.21 5.16
C SER A 220 -19.11 24.55 4.46
N LYS A 221 -20.39 24.93 4.48
CA LYS A 221 -21.00 26.27 4.40
C LYS A 221 -20.65 27.18 3.21
N ALA A 222 -21.74 27.53 2.53
CA ALA A 222 -22.00 28.74 1.76
C ALA A 222 -21.01 29.90 1.93
N VAL A 223 -20.33 30.25 0.85
CA VAL A 223 -19.88 31.62 0.60
C VAL A 223 -20.75 32.15 -0.53
N LYS A 224 -21.49 33.21 -0.24
CA LYS A 224 -22.37 33.90 -1.19
C LYS A 224 -21.54 34.38 -2.39
N ARG A 225 -22.05 34.06 -3.57
CA ARG A 225 -21.61 34.56 -4.87
C ARG A 225 -21.78 36.09 -4.86
N ASN A 226 -20.68 36.84 -4.89
CA ASN A 226 -20.71 38.23 -5.35
C ASN A 226 -19.98 38.32 -6.68
N ASN A 227 -20.75 38.70 -7.71
CA ASN A 227 -20.27 39.07 -9.03
C ASN A 227 -19.41 40.33 -8.92
N LYS A 228 -18.13 40.22 -9.29
CA LYS A 228 -17.43 41.33 -9.95
C LYS A 228 -16.38 40.74 -10.88
N ARG A 229 -16.60 40.91 -12.19
CA ARG A 229 -15.56 40.72 -13.20
C ARG A 229 -14.63 41.93 -13.11
N THR A 230 -13.35 41.68 -12.88
CA THR A 230 -12.27 42.58 -13.25
C THR A 230 -11.19 41.73 -13.90
N SER A 231 -10.98 42.01 -15.18
CA SER A 231 -9.87 41.57 -16.01
C SER A 231 -8.59 42.18 -15.49
N GLU A 232 -7.58 41.36 -15.17
CA GLU A 232 -6.18 41.77 -15.16
C GLU A 232 -5.29 40.50 -15.15
N ASP A 233 -4.19 40.60 -15.89
CA ASP A 233 -3.34 39.53 -16.39
C ASP A 233 -2.75 38.57 -15.35
N VAL A 234 -2.89 37.26 -15.60
CA VAL A 234 -1.96 36.25 -15.07
C VAL A 234 -1.63 35.22 -16.16
N ASN A 235 -0.48 35.47 -16.78
CA ASN A 235 0.48 34.56 -17.44
C ASN A 235 0.09 33.06 -17.56
N PRO A 236 -0.09 32.49 -18.77
CA PRO A 236 -0.38 31.07 -18.96
C PRO A 236 0.92 30.24 -19.00
N LYS A 237 1.67 30.20 -17.90
CA LYS A 237 2.85 29.31 -17.75
C LYS A 237 3.04 28.83 -16.31
N GLU A 238 2.08 28.06 -15.81
CA GLU A 238 2.41 27.02 -14.83
C GLU A 238 1.98 25.66 -15.40
N ASN A 239 2.97 24.95 -15.93
CA ASN A 239 2.89 23.53 -16.21
C ASN A 239 2.70 22.79 -14.87
N VAL A 240 1.47 22.76 -14.35
CA VAL A 240 1.10 21.95 -13.20
C VAL A 240 0.99 20.50 -13.68
N GLN A 241 2.14 19.89 -13.98
CA GLN A 241 2.31 18.48 -14.24
C GLN A 241 2.10 17.73 -12.92
N ARG A 242 0.84 17.61 -12.47
CA ARG A 242 0.47 16.88 -11.25
C ARG A 242 0.50 15.38 -11.53
N CYS A 243 1.70 14.79 -11.53
CA CYS A 243 1.89 13.36 -11.34
C CYS A 243 1.10 12.92 -10.09
N LYS A 244 0.33 11.84 -10.20
CA LYS A 244 -0.52 11.37 -9.12
C LYS A 244 0.29 10.42 -8.26
N LYS A 245 0.50 10.76 -7.00
CA LYS A 245 1.19 9.88 -6.06
C LYS A 245 0.20 8.97 -5.32
N ILE A 246 0.37 7.66 -5.49
CA ILE A 246 -0.49 6.62 -4.92
C ILE A 246 0.37 5.77 -3.98
N GLY A 247 -0.07 5.61 -2.73
CA GLY A 247 0.53 4.70 -1.77
C GLY A 247 -0.23 3.38 -1.81
N VAL A 248 0.49 2.26 -1.76
CA VAL A 248 -0.09 0.93 -1.69
C VAL A 248 0.42 0.27 -0.43
N PHE A 249 -0.49 -0.24 0.39
CA PHE A 249 -0.20 -1.00 1.60
C PHE A 249 -0.75 -2.41 1.45
N LEU A 250 0.12 -3.39 1.63
CA LEU A 250 -0.22 -4.80 1.66
C LEU A 250 -0.08 -5.29 3.10
N ASP A 251 -1.15 -5.83 3.64
CA ASP A 251 -1.12 -6.69 4.82
C ASP A 251 -1.45 -8.11 4.36
N TRP A 252 -0.41 -8.87 4.05
CA TRP A 252 -0.54 -10.19 3.46
C TRP A 252 -1.23 -11.17 4.42
N GLU A 253 -0.91 -11.09 5.72
CA GLU A 253 -1.45 -11.94 6.79
C GLU A 253 -2.93 -11.62 7.08
N ALA A 254 -3.30 -10.34 7.15
CA ALA A 254 -4.70 -9.94 7.30
C ALA A 254 -5.49 -10.06 5.99
N GLY A 255 -4.82 -10.34 4.87
CA GLY A 255 -5.44 -10.46 3.56
C GLY A 255 -6.01 -9.14 3.06
N THR A 256 -5.30 -8.02 3.24
CA THR A 256 -5.74 -6.72 2.75
C THR A 256 -4.74 -6.07 1.81
N LEU A 257 -5.26 -5.43 0.77
CA LEU A 257 -4.48 -4.59 -0.16
C LEU A 257 -5.17 -3.25 -0.28
N THR A 258 -4.55 -2.22 0.29
CA THR A 258 -5.12 -0.89 0.42
C THR A 258 -4.37 0.14 -0.41
N TYR A 259 -5.13 0.98 -1.10
CA TYR A 259 -4.62 2.08 -1.91
C TYR A 259 -4.99 3.42 -1.28
N TYR A 260 -4.03 4.33 -1.25
CA TYR A 260 -4.18 5.68 -0.74
C TYR A 260 -3.75 6.71 -1.76
N ARG A 261 -4.42 7.86 -1.79
CA ARG A 261 -3.86 9.05 -2.42
C ARG A 261 -2.87 9.67 -1.45
N VAL A 262 -1.64 9.89 -1.90
CA VAL A 262 -0.60 10.56 -1.10
C VAL A 262 -0.74 12.07 -1.29
N LYS A 263 -1.22 12.71 -0.23
CA LYS A 263 -1.23 14.15 0.04
C LYS A 263 -0.58 14.36 1.43
N PRO A 264 -0.45 15.59 1.98
CA PRO A 264 0.03 15.77 3.35
C PRO A 264 -0.68 14.84 4.36
N GLU A 265 -1.97 14.61 4.14
CA GLU A 265 -2.75 13.53 4.76
C GLU A 265 -3.05 12.43 3.75
N LYS A 266 -2.96 11.16 4.17
CA LYS A 266 -3.30 10.01 3.30
C LYS A 266 -4.81 9.85 3.21
N GLU A 267 -5.33 9.83 1.99
CA GLU A 267 -6.76 9.65 1.71
C GLU A 267 -7.00 8.23 1.19
N LEU A 268 -7.80 7.42 1.89
CA LEU A 268 -8.16 6.07 1.45
C LEU A 268 -8.88 6.12 0.10
N ILE A 269 -8.40 5.32 -0.86
CA ILE A 269 -9.05 5.10 -2.15
C ILE A 269 -9.87 3.81 -2.10
N HIS A 270 -9.22 2.68 -1.84
CA HIS A 270 -9.88 1.37 -1.87
C HIS A 270 -9.10 0.33 -1.10
N THR A 271 -9.79 -0.67 -0.56
CA THR A 271 -9.20 -1.86 0.05
C THR A 271 -9.81 -3.11 -0.57
N PHE A 272 -8.97 -3.96 -1.14
CA PHE A 272 -9.33 -5.34 -1.45
C PHE A 272 -9.13 -6.21 -0.22
N HIS A 273 -10.00 -7.21 -0.07
CA HIS A 273 -9.88 -8.23 0.95
C HIS A 273 -9.75 -9.59 0.25
N HIS A 274 -8.65 -10.30 0.50
CA HIS A 274 -8.37 -11.61 -0.05
C HIS A 274 -7.34 -12.34 0.78
N LYS A 275 -7.57 -13.62 1.08
CA LYS A 275 -6.57 -14.47 1.73
C LYS A 275 -5.50 -14.88 0.73
N PHE A 276 -4.36 -14.19 0.76
CA PHE A 276 -3.26 -14.50 -0.15
C PHE A 276 -2.66 -15.87 0.19
N THR A 277 -2.33 -16.66 -0.83
CA THR A 277 -1.82 -18.04 -0.67
C THR A 277 -0.37 -18.21 -1.12
N GLU A 278 0.16 -17.22 -1.82
CA GLU A 278 1.54 -17.18 -2.33
C GLU A 278 2.05 -15.73 -2.34
N LEU A 279 3.33 -15.55 -2.69
CA LEU A 279 3.92 -14.22 -2.84
C LEU A 279 3.17 -13.43 -3.91
N VAL A 280 2.89 -12.16 -3.62
CA VAL A 280 2.28 -11.22 -4.57
C VAL A 280 3.32 -10.26 -5.11
N PHE A 281 3.30 -10.04 -6.41
CA PHE A 281 4.24 -9.16 -7.10
C PHE A 281 3.54 -7.84 -7.42
N PRO A 282 4.04 -6.69 -6.95
CA PRO A 282 3.63 -5.39 -7.46
C PRO A 282 3.80 -5.36 -8.98
N CYS A 283 2.82 -4.82 -9.67
CA CYS A 283 2.80 -4.85 -11.13
C CYS A 283 1.93 -3.74 -11.71
N PHE A 284 2.19 -3.44 -12.98
CA PHE A 284 1.61 -2.27 -13.64
C PHE A 284 1.12 -2.64 -15.03
N TRP A 285 -0.01 -2.03 -15.42
CA TRP A 285 -0.49 -2.07 -16.79
C TRP A 285 -0.80 -0.66 -17.28
N PHE A 286 -0.69 -0.45 -18.59
CA PHE A 286 -0.74 0.88 -19.20
C PHE A 286 -1.61 0.87 -20.44
N LYS A 287 -2.45 1.88 -20.57
CA LYS A 287 -3.07 2.22 -21.87
C LYS A 287 -2.25 3.30 -22.56
N ASN A 288 -2.03 4.41 -21.88
CA ASN A 288 -1.11 5.47 -22.27
C ASN A 288 -0.62 6.18 -20.99
N GLY A 289 0.68 6.27 -20.77
CA GLY A 289 1.17 6.90 -19.55
C GLY A 289 2.51 6.42 -19.06
N SER A 290 2.80 6.78 -17.82
CA SER A 290 4.01 6.39 -17.12
C SER A 290 3.77 6.13 -15.65
N VAL A 291 4.64 5.31 -15.07
CA VAL A 291 4.76 5.10 -13.63
C VAL A 291 6.22 5.30 -13.22
N THR A 292 6.41 5.86 -12.04
CA THR A 292 7.69 5.96 -11.35
C THR A 292 7.51 5.40 -9.95
N LEU A 293 8.27 4.36 -9.61
CA LEU A 293 8.39 3.85 -8.25
C LEU A 293 9.15 4.89 -7.43
N CYS A 294 8.53 5.39 -6.36
CA CYS A 294 9.16 6.38 -5.50
C CYS A 294 10.21 5.71 -4.61
N GLU A 295 11.34 6.38 -4.43
CA GLU A 295 12.30 5.98 -3.40
C GLU A 295 11.64 6.06 -2.03
N MET A 296 11.69 4.93 -1.34
CA MET A 296 11.40 4.89 0.06
C MET A 296 12.71 5.28 0.74
N ASN A 297 12.79 6.46 1.36
CA ASN A 297 13.95 6.88 2.17
C ASN A 297 14.08 5.95 3.40
N LEU A 298 14.41 4.70 3.14
CA LEU A 298 14.98 3.75 4.05
C LEU A 298 16.39 4.30 4.25
N CYS A 299 16.59 5.06 5.32
CA CYS A 299 17.92 5.39 5.79
C CYS A 299 18.76 4.11 5.71
N SER A 300 19.63 4.03 4.72
CA SER A 300 20.76 3.13 4.70
C SER A 300 21.53 3.44 5.96
N VAL A 301 21.71 2.44 6.81
CA VAL A 301 22.64 2.58 7.93
C VAL A 301 23.87 1.74 7.58
N PRO A 302 25.09 2.31 7.66
CA PRO A 302 26.35 1.59 7.57
C PRO A 302 26.50 0.55 8.69
#